data_AF-A0A968YG38-F1
#
_entry.id   AF-A0A968YG38-F1
#
_cell.length_a   1.000
_cell.length_b   1.000
_cell.length_c   1.000
_cell.angle_alpha   90.00
_cell.angle_beta   90.00
_cell.angle_gamma   90.00
#
_symmetry.space_group_name_H-M   'P 1'
#
loop_
_entity.id
_entity.type
_entity.pdbx_description
1 polymer ?
#
loop_
_entity_poly.entity_id
_entity_poly.type
_entity_poly.pdbx_seq_one_letter_code
_entity_poly.pdbx_strand_id
1 'polypeptide(L)'
;MTFLLVLVAFVILGWGYYRAQPAGQIGVLVWLQSVVLMGPWLLFFGLLSLGITFNLASVLFWIVVSISLYIILGKRLRQIANQESNHSRSVPPPDSPETPMENTSASIAPPSSSHTPAESLPSIPELPLKNLVPPPVPAADLKVIQGLFGIDTFFATETVPYQDGVIVQGNLRGDAAVVHAQLTQQLETLLPEQYRLFLLSNTEGKPIVIVLPRRNDPKPGGWTQNLLAVILSIATFTSCLITGGFLLSFNLLDHPERFLDALPIGIGLMSVLAVHEGGHRFLAQRYQVKLSWPFSFPALQIGSFGIFNRFESLLPHRQSLFDIALAGPAAGGLFALILLIIGFLLSPSIPVLPLDITFLRSSILVGTLAHLFLGEALQTSPVLVHPLVGVGWIGLVITALNLMPAGSLDGGRIIQAIYGRQIARRATWITMILLAIIALANSIALYWAIIILFLQRDLERPSLDELTEPDDTRALLGLVALFLMVAILMPLAPGLASRIGIGA
;
A
#
# COMPACT_ATOMS: atom_id res chain seq x y z
N MET A 1 4.80 15.93 27.53
CA MET A 1 4.98 14.86 26.53
C MET A 1 5.00 15.41 25.10
N THR A 2 4.01 16.20 24.67
CA THR A 2 3.95 16.85 23.34
C THR A 2 5.12 17.78 23.03
N PHE A 3 5.54 18.62 23.98
CA PHE A 3 6.71 19.49 23.83
C PHE A 3 8.02 18.72 23.54
N LEU A 4 8.20 17.56 24.20
CA LEU A 4 9.37 16.70 24.00
C LEU A 4 9.39 16.09 22.60
N LEU A 5 8.22 15.68 22.07
CA LEU A 5 8.09 15.16 20.71
C LEU A 5 8.42 16.20 19.65
N VAL A 6 7.99 17.46 19.85
CA VAL A 6 8.32 18.57 18.95
C VAL A 6 9.82 18.85 18.95
N LEU A 7 10.46 18.86 20.13
CA LEU A 7 11.90 19.05 20.25
C LEU A 7 12.69 17.92 19.56
N VAL A 8 12.28 16.67 19.75
CA VAL A 8 12.87 15.51 19.05
C VAL A 8 12.69 15.63 17.53
N ALA A 9 11.55 16.10 17.06
CA ALA A 9 11.32 16.31 15.64
C ALA A 9 12.26 17.38 15.04
N PHE A 10 12.51 18.49 15.75
CA PHE A 10 13.48 19.50 15.32
C PHE A 10 14.92 18.95 15.27
N VAL A 11 15.31 18.10 16.23
CA VAL A 11 16.61 17.41 16.21
C VAL A 11 16.73 16.48 15.01
N ILE A 12 15.69 15.70 14.71
CA ILE A 12 15.65 14.81 13.54
C ILE A 12 15.75 15.62 12.23
N LEU A 13 15.03 16.74 12.13
CA LEU A 13 15.10 17.61 10.95
C LEU A 13 16.49 18.22 10.77
N GLY A 14 17.11 18.71 11.84
CA GLY A 14 18.47 19.24 11.81
C GLY A 14 19.52 18.19 11.44
N TRP A 15 19.38 16.97 11.95
CA TRP A 15 20.21 15.83 11.56
C TRP A 15 20.00 15.43 10.10
N GLY A 16 18.75 15.45 9.62
CA GLY A 16 18.40 15.23 8.22
C GLY A 16 19.05 16.26 7.29
N TYR A 17 19.09 17.53 7.70
CA TYR A 17 19.75 18.60 6.93
C TYR A 17 21.26 18.36 6.83
N TYR A 18 21.91 18.03 7.96
CA TYR A 18 23.33 17.70 7.99
C TYR A 18 23.68 16.52 7.07
N ARG A 19 22.83 15.50 7.04
CA ARG A 19 22.99 14.34 6.15
C ARG A 19 22.73 14.67 4.67
N ALA A 20 21.95 15.70 4.39
CA ALA A 20 21.58 16.10 3.04
C ALA A 20 22.64 17.00 2.35
N GLN A 21 23.46 17.74 3.12
CA GLN A 21 24.51 18.61 2.57
C GLN A 21 25.53 17.93 1.63
N PRO A 22 26.02 16.70 1.91
CA PRO A 22 26.99 16.02 1.04
C PRO A 22 26.45 15.74 -0.37
N ALA A 23 25.13 15.65 -0.54
CA ALA A 23 24.47 15.41 -1.82
C ALA A 23 24.16 16.71 -2.60
N GLY A 24 24.78 17.84 -2.22
CA GLY A 24 24.71 19.10 -2.93
C GLY A 24 23.30 19.71 -2.96
N GLN A 25 23.00 20.45 -4.04
CA GLN A 25 21.70 21.14 -4.18
C GLN A 25 20.52 20.18 -4.25
N ILE A 26 20.70 19.00 -4.87
CA ILE A 26 19.65 17.97 -4.98
C ILE A 26 19.32 17.40 -3.60
N GLY A 27 20.35 17.04 -2.81
CA GLY A 27 20.16 16.53 -1.45
C GLY A 27 19.37 17.49 -0.57
N VAL A 28 19.72 18.78 -0.60
CA VAL A 28 19.03 19.81 0.19
C VAL A 28 17.58 20.00 -0.28
N LEU A 29 17.30 19.94 -1.59
CA LEU A 29 15.94 20.04 -2.12
C LEU A 29 15.07 18.82 -1.76
N VAL A 30 15.62 17.61 -1.80
CA VAL A 30 14.92 16.38 -1.35
C VAL A 30 14.59 16.45 0.14
N TRP A 31 15.54 16.90 0.96
CA TRP A 31 15.32 17.12 2.38
C TRP A 31 14.23 18.17 2.62
N LEU A 32 14.30 19.32 1.92
CA LEU A 32 13.32 20.39 2.06
C LEU A 32 11.92 19.93 1.62
N GLN A 33 11.83 19.12 0.56
CA GLN A 33 10.57 18.53 0.10
C GLN A 33 9.95 17.61 1.17
N SER A 34 10.79 16.85 1.90
CA SER A 34 10.35 16.02 3.03
C SER A 34 9.90 16.86 4.23
N VAL A 35 10.63 17.95 4.53
CA VAL A 35 10.28 18.90 5.61
C VAL A 35 8.93 19.55 5.35
N VAL A 36 8.68 20.01 4.12
CA VAL A 36 7.43 20.64 3.73
C VAL A 36 6.25 19.70 4.01
N LEU A 37 6.37 18.42 3.66
CA LEU A 37 5.33 17.40 3.91
C LEU A 37 5.01 17.22 5.41
N MET A 38 6.02 17.34 6.27
CA MET A 38 5.86 17.27 7.73
C MET A 38 5.46 18.61 8.35
N GLY A 39 5.58 19.71 7.61
CA GLY A 39 5.38 21.09 8.07
C GLY A 39 4.02 21.35 8.72
N PRO A 40 2.88 21.00 8.09
CA PRO A 40 1.55 21.19 8.68
C PRO A 40 1.40 20.49 10.03
N TRP A 41 1.98 19.29 10.17
CA TRP A 41 1.93 18.51 11.40
C TRP A 41 2.80 19.09 12.49
N LEU A 42 4.03 19.52 12.16
CA LEU A 42 4.92 20.17 13.12
C LEU A 42 4.35 21.50 13.60
N LEU A 43 3.73 22.26 12.69
CA LEU A 43 3.07 23.51 13.01
C LEU A 43 1.82 23.26 13.88
N PHE A 44 1.00 22.26 13.52
CA PHE A 44 -0.17 21.87 14.29
C PHE A 44 0.18 21.38 15.70
N PHE A 45 1.06 20.38 15.83
CA PHE A 45 1.46 19.82 17.13
C PHE A 45 2.32 20.79 17.95
N GLY A 46 3.16 21.59 17.30
CA GLY A 46 3.97 22.63 17.94
C GLY A 46 3.11 23.71 18.58
N LEU A 47 2.14 24.24 17.85
CA LEU A 47 1.24 25.28 18.37
C LEU A 47 0.23 24.72 19.37
N LEU A 48 -0.21 23.47 19.18
CA LEU A 48 -0.98 22.74 20.19
C LEU A 48 -0.18 22.59 21.51
N SER A 49 1.13 22.37 21.44
CA SER A 49 2.00 22.30 22.62
C SER A 49 2.14 23.64 23.34
N LEU A 50 2.00 24.75 22.62
CA LEU A 50 1.98 26.12 23.16
C LEU A 50 0.56 26.56 23.60
N GLY A 51 -0.43 25.68 23.52
CA GLY A 51 -1.81 25.97 23.89
C GLY A 51 -2.60 26.79 22.87
N ILE A 52 -2.02 27.07 21.69
CA ILE A 52 -2.63 27.84 20.60
C ILE A 52 -3.50 26.90 19.75
N THR A 53 -4.77 27.23 19.55
CA THR A 53 -5.73 26.43 18.77
C THR A 53 -5.87 26.92 17.34
N PHE A 54 -6.26 26.01 16.45
CA PHE A 54 -6.58 26.31 15.06
C PHE A 54 -8.03 25.95 14.74
N ASN A 55 -8.64 26.76 13.88
CA ASN A 55 -9.82 26.35 13.13
C ASN A 55 -9.40 25.32 12.06
N LEU A 56 -10.26 24.34 11.78
CA LEU A 56 -10.13 23.41 10.66
C LEU A 56 -9.76 24.12 9.35
N ALA A 57 -10.34 25.29 9.07
CA ALA A 57 -10.01 26.10 7.90
C ALA A 57 -8.51 26.47 7.84
N SER A 58 -7.91 26.76 8.99
CA SER A 58 -6.48 27.09 9.10
C SER A 58 -5.60 25.85 8.91
N VAL A 59 -6.02 24.70 9.44
CA VAL A 59 -5.31 23.42 9.25
C VAL A 59 -5.36 23.02 7.77
N LEU A 60 -6.54 23.08 7.14
CA LEU A 60 -6.73 22.83 5.72
C LEU A 60 -5.91 23.79 4.86
N PHE A 61 -5.88 25.08 5.21
CA PHE A 61 -5.07 26.07 4.53
C PHE A 61 -3.57 25.71 4.57
N TRP A 62 -3.03 25.37 5.74
CA TRP A 62 -1.62 24.98 5.87
C TRP A 62 -1.30 23.67 5.14
N ILE A 63 -2.25 22.73 5.08
CA ILE A 63 -2.13 21.51 4.27
C ILE A 63 -2.07 21.88 2.77
N VAL A 64 -2.96 22.74 2.27
CA VAL A 64 -2.96 23.19 0.88
C VAL A 64 -1.67 23.92 0.52
N VAL A 65 -1.17 24.78 1.40
CA VAL A 65 0.11 25.51 1.24
C VAL A 65 1.28 24.52 1.18
N SER A 66 1.33 23.56 2.09
CA SER A 66 2.33 22.50 2.10
C SER A 66 2.31 21.66 0.84
N ILE A 67 1.12 21.26 0.37
CA ILE A 67 0.96 20.50 -0.88
C ILE A 67 1.44 21.33 -2.07
N SER A 68 1.08 22.61 -2.14
CA SER A 68 1.52 23.51 -3.21
C SER A 68 3.04 23.65 -3.24
N LEU A 69 3.66 23.83 -2.07
CA LEU A 69 5.12 23.90 -1.94
C LEU A 69 5.79 22.58 -2.33
N TYR A 70 5.24 21.44 -1.92
CA TYR A 70 5.74 20.11 -2.29
C TYR A 70 5.77 19.93 -3.81
N ILE A 71 4.70 20.31 -4.51
CA ILE A 71 4.61 20.24 -5.98
C ILE A 71 5.65 21.15 -6.64
N ILE A 72 5.81 22.38 -6.15
CA ILE A 72 6.78 23.34 -6.70
C ILE A 72 8.20 22.80 -6.54
N LEU A 73 8.54 22.26 -5.36
CA LEU A 73 9.85 21.68 -5.08
C LEU A 73 10.09 20.43 -5.94
N GLY A 74 9.10 19.54 -6.06
CA GLY A 74 9.20 18.34 -6.89
C GLY A 74 9.44 18.67 -8.37
N LYS A 75 8.73 19.67 -8.91
CA LYS A 75 8.95 20.17 -10.28
C LYS A 75 10.38 20.69 -10.47
N ARG A 76 10.89 21.46 -9.52
CA ARG A 76 12.29 21.95 -9.55
C ARG A 76 13.30 20.80 -9.48
N LEU A 77 13.06 19.82 -8.62
CA LEU A 77 13.94 18.67 -8.46
C LEU A 77 14.07 17.88 -9.77
N ARG A 78 12.94 17.62 -10.43
CA ARG A 78 12.90 16.94 -11.73
C ARG A 78 13.61 17.74 -12.83
N GLN A 79 13.48 19.06 -12.84
CA GLN A 79 14.19 19.92 -13.80
C GLN A 79 15.70 19.83 -13.64
N ILE A 80 16.20 19.90 -12.40
CA ILE A 80 17.64 19.81 -12.11
C ILE A 80 18.17 18.40 -12.41
N ALA A 81 17.44 17.35 -12.04
CA ALA A 81 17.80 15.97 -12.35
C ALA A 81 17.83 15.69 -13.87
N ASN A 82 16.91 16.30 -14.63
CA ASN A 82 16.90 16.22 -16.10
C ASN A 82 18.05 17.01 -16.73
N GLN A 83 18.49 18.11 -16.11
CA GLN A 83 19.65 18.88 -16.57
C GLN A 83 20.97 18.13 -16.32
N GLU A 84 21.16 17.52 -15.15
CA GLU A 84 22.36 16.71 -14.86
C GLU A 84 22.45 15.44 -15.72
N SER A 85 21.31 14.78 -15.99
CA SER A 85 21.28 13.61 -16.88
C SER A 85 21.59 13.99 -18.33
N ASN A 86 21.15 15.17 -18.79
CA ASN A 86 21.52 15.70 -20.10
C ASN A 86 22.98 16.19 -20.15
N HIS A 87 23.52 16.76 -19.07
CA HIS A 87 24.92 17.18 -19.03
C HIS A 87 25.87 15.97 -19.04
N SER A 88 25.51 14.89 -18.35
CA SER A 88 26.21 13.60 -18.37
C SER A 88 26.15 12.89 -19.74
N ARG A 89 25.17 13.25 -20.60
CA ARG A 89 25.12 12.80 -22.01
C ARG A 89 26.06 13.56 -22.95
N SER A 90 26.55 14.73 -22.54
CA SER A 90 27.32 15.66 -23.38
C SER A 90 28.84 15.66 -23.12
N VAL A 91 29.30 14.95 -22.09
CA VAL A 91 30.73 14.84 -21.75
C VAL A 91 31.27 13.56 -22.40
N PRO A 92 32.19 13.64 -23.39
CA PRO A 92 32.92 12.48 -23.87
C PRO A 92 33.76 11.90 -22.72
N PRO A 93 34.05 10.59 -22.70
CA PRO A 93 34.95 10.04 -21.69
C PRO A 93 36.30 10.80 -21.74
N PRO A 94 36.93 11.09 -20.60
CA PRO A 94 38.25 11.70 -20.61
C PRO A 94 39.21 10.78 -21.37
N ASP A 95 39.93 11.37 -22.33
CA ASP A 95 40.95 10.70 -23.12
C ASP A 95 41.87 9.89 -22.21
N SER A 96 42.00 8.61 -22.53
CA SER A 96 43.00 7.70 -22.00
C SER A 96 44.39 8.36 -22.10
N PRO A 97 45.14 8.52 -20.99
CA PRO A 97 46.54 8.87 -21.10
C PRO A 97 47.27 7.67 -21.69
N GLU A 98 47.85 7.88 -22.88
CA GLU A 98 48.86 7.03 -23.47
C GLU A 98 49.95 6.72 -22.43
N THR A 99 50.11 5.45 -22.07
CA THR A 99 51.33 4.97 -21.41
C THR A 99 52.29 4.48 -22.48
N PRO A 100 53.53 5.02 -22.57
CA PRO A 100 54.51 4.54 -23.53
C PRO A 100 54.98 3.14 -23.15
N MET A 101 55.21 2.31 -24.18
CA MET A 101 56.00 1.10 -24.06
C MET A 101 57.38 1.43 -23.49
N GLU A 102 57.75 0.78 -22.39
CA GLU A 102 59.16 0.63 -22.02
C GLU A 102 59.42 -0.80 -21.54
N ASN A 103 60.27 -1.48 -22.30
CA ASN A 103 60.84 -2.79 -22.01
C ASN A 103 61.65 -2.73 -20.71
N THR A 104 61.43 -3.66 -19.78
CA THR A 104 62.58 -4.26 -19.07
C THR A 104 62.26 -5.67 -18.57
N SER A 105 63.07 -6.58 -19.07
CA SER A 105 63.23 -7.97 -18.68
C SER A 105 63.78 -8.08 -17.26
N ALA A 106 63.21 -8.96 -16.42
CA ALA A 106 63.97 -9.69 -15.40
C ALA A 106 63.21 -10.92 -14.88
N SER A 107 63.79 -12.08 -15.20
CA SER A 107 63.61 -13.39 -14.57
C SER A 107 63.76 -13.32 -13.04
N ILE A 108 63.03 -14.15 -12.29
CA ILE A 108 63.54 -15.09 -11.26
C ILE A 108 62.39 -15.99 -10.76
N ALA A 109 62.66 -17.30 -10.72
CA ALA A 109 61.80 -18.40 -10.28
C ALA A 109 61.80 -18.59 -8.73
N PRO A 110 60.95 -19.47 -8.16
CA PRO A 110 60.55 -19.47 -6.74
C PRO A 110 61.42 -20.39 -5.86
N PRO A 111 61.24 -20.41 -4.52
CA PRO A 111 61.63 -21.55 -3.73
C PRO A 111 60.46 -22.22 -2.99
N SER A 112 60.63 -23.54 -2.88
CA SER A 112 59.78 -24.58 -2.32
C SER A 112 60.05 -24.88 -0.83
N SER A 113 58.98 -25.26 -0.12
CA SER A 113 58.83 -26.29 0.93
C SER A 113 59.66 -26.29 2.24
N SER A 114 58.95 -26.39 3.40
CA SER A 114 59.06 -27.51 4.37
C SER A 114 58.08 -27.44 5.58
N HIS A 115 57.18 -28.44 5.65
CA HIS A 115 56.68 -29.30 6.77
C HIS A 115 56.29 -28.74 8.19
N THR A 116 54.99 -28.71 8.60
CA THR A 116 54.09 -29.68 9.37
C THR A 116 54.28 -29.79 10.91
N PRO A 117 53.30 -30.20 11.78
CA PRO A 117 51.88 -30.59 11.56
C PRO A 117 50.79 -30.18 12.62
N ALA A 118 49.53 -30.46 12.25
CA ALA A 118 48.35 -30.81 13.06
C ALA A 118 47.56 -29.71 13.82
N GLU A 119 46.34 -29.41 13.35
CA GLU A 119 45.09 -29.89 14.00
C GLU A 119 43.90 -29.76 13.04
N SER A 120 43.16 -30.86 12.90
CA SER A 120 42.07 -31.09 11.95
C SER A 120 40.73 -30.53 12.45
N LEU A 121 40.12 -29.62 11.70
CA LEU A 121 38.68 -29.34 11.77
C LEU A 121 37.99 -30.08 10.62
N PRO A 122 36.85 -30.75 10.87
CA PRO A 122 36.21 -31.62 9.89
C PRO A 122 35.72 -30.81 8.68
N SER A 123 36.16 -31.25 7.50
CA SER A 123 35.66 -30.82 6.20
C SER A 123 34.16 -31.05 6.13
N ILE A 124 33.39 -29.97 5.98
CA ILE A 124 32.02 -30.03 5.49
C ILE A 124 32.09 -30.72 4.13
N PRO A 125 31.32 -31.79 3.87
CA PRO A 125 31.29 -32.42 2.56
C PRO A 125 30.92 -31.36 1.53
N GLU A 126 31.80 -31.12 0.55
CA GLU A 126 31.43 -30.42 -0.68
C GLU A 126 30.26 -31.18 -1.29
N LEU A 127 29.05 -30.66 -1.07
CA LEU A 127 27.87 -31.07 -1.80
C LEU A 127 28.21 -30.87 -3.29
N PRO A 128 28.11 -31.92 -4.13
CA PRO A 128 28.44 -31.79 -5.52
C PRO A 128 27.54 -30.72 -6.14
N LEU A 129 28.15 -29.66 -6.66
CA LEU A 129 27.58 -28.69 -7.60
C LEU A 129 27.24 -29.44 -8.89
N LYS A 130 26.23 -30.32 -8.83
CA LYS A 130 25.73 -31.09 -9.95
C LYS A 130 24.24 -31.36 -9.82
N ASN A 131 23.49 -30.29 -9.57
CA ASN A 131 22.14 -30.15 -10.09
C ASN A 131 22.14 -28.97 -11.05
N LEU A 132 22.78 -29.17 -12.21
CA LEU A 132 22.45 -28.41 -13.41
C LEU A 132 21.00 -28.77 -13.74
N VAL A 133 20.06 -28.04 -13.15
CA VAL A 133 18.68 -28.01 -13.62
C VAL A 133 18.79 -27.71 -15.13
N PRO A 134 18.22 -28.54 -16.02
CA PRO A 134 18.28 -28.29 -17.45
C PRO A 134 17.83 -26.84 -17.73
N PRO A 135 18.34 -26.17 -18.78
CA PRO A 135 17.94 -24.80 -19.07
C PRO A 135 16.40 -24.74 -19.05
N PRO A 136 15.78 -23.95 -18.16
CA PRO A 136 14.33 -24.03 -17.94
C PRO A 136 13.48 -23.54 -19.12
N VAL A 137 14.15 -23.12 -20.20
CA VAL A 137 13.60 -22.64 -21.46
C VAL A 137 14.30 -23.42 -22.59
N PRO A 138 13.58 -23.91 -23.62
CA PRO A 138 14.20 -24.55 -24.77
C PRO A 138 15.33 -23.69 -25.35
N ALA A 139 16.48 -24.30 -25.70
CA ALA A 139 17.65 -23.57 -26.17
C ALA A 139 17.38 -22.76 -27.46
N ALA A 140 16.39 -23.16 -28.25
CA ALA A 140 15.90 -22.42 -29.41
C ALA A 140 15.23 -21.10 -28.97
N ASP A 141 14.26 -21.17 -28.05
CA ASP A 141 13.53 -20.02 -27.54
C ASP A 141 14.46 -19.05 -26.80
N LEU A 142 15.46 -19.56 -26.07
CA LEU A 142 16.44 -18.73 -25.36
C LEU A 142 17.23 -17.84 -26.32
N LYS A 143 17.66 -18.37 -27.48
CA LYS A 143 18.34 -17.56 -28.51
C LYS A 143 17.44 -16.48 -29.09
N VAL A 144 16.16 -16.80 -29.31
CA VAL A 144 15.16 -15.83 -29.78
C VAL A 144 14.95 -14.73 -28.74
N ILE A 145 14.83 -15.09 -27.46
CA ILE A 145 14.66 -14.14 -26.36
C ILE A 145 15.90 -13.24 -26.23
N GLN A 146 17.11 -13.77 -26.33
CA GLN A 146 18.33 -12.96 -26.30
C GLN A 146 18.40 -11.97 -27.46
N GLY A 147 17.87 -12.33 -28.64
CA GLY A 147 17.80 -11.47 -29.82
C GLY A 147 16.80 -10.31 -29.71
N LEU A 148 15.91 -10.29 -28.72
CA LEU A 148 14.96 -9.19 -28.48
C LEU A 148 15.64 -7.93 -27.94
N PHE A 149 16.77 -8.09 -27.25
CA PHE A 149 17.40 -7.03 -26.49
C PHE A 149 18.43 -6.27 -27.36
N GLY A 150 18.14 -5.00 -27.63
CA GLY A 150 18.94 -4.15 -28.51
C GLY A 150 19.51 -2.90 -27.83
N ILE A 151 20.39 -2.21 -28.54
CA ILE A 151 21.03 -0.96 -28.08
C ILE A 151 19.99 0.14 -27.83
N ASP A 152 18.91 0.16 -28.61
CA ASP A 152 17.89 1.21 -28.57
C ASP A 152 16.77 0.96 -27.54
N THR A 153 16.66 -0.25 -26.99
CA THR A 153 15.55 -0.65 -26.09
C THR A 153 16.06 -1.03 -24.69
N PHE A 154 16.73 -2.17 -24.58
CA PHE A 154 17.26 -2.67 -23.33
C PHE A 154 18.57 -3.39 -23.60
N PHE A 155 19.66 -2.83 -23.09
CA PHE A 155 21.00 -3.37 -23.30
C PHE A 155 21.27 -4.48 -22.29
N ALA A 156 21.11 -5.74 -22.72
CA ALA A 156 21.34 -6.91 -21.89
C ALA A 156 22.84 -7.11 -21.57
N THR A 157 23.16 -7.25 -20.29
CA THR A 157 24.52 -7.54 -19.81
C THR A 157 24.69 -8.99 -19.40
N GLU A 158 23.66 -9.57 -18.78
CA GLU A 158 23.71 -10.95 -18.27
C GLU A 158 22.33 -11.59 -18.39
N THR A 159 22.29 -12.87 -18.76
CA THR A 159 21.05 -13.68 -18.77
C THR A 159 21.20 -14.83 -17.79
N VAL A 160 20.37 -14.85 -16.76
CA VAL A 160 20.39 -15.85 -15.69
C VAL A 160 19.10 -16.68 -15.76
N PRO A 161 19.17 -18.02 -15.69
CA PRO A 161 17.96 -18.86 -15.63
C PRO A 161 17.19 -18.58 -14.34
N TYR A 162 15.85 -18.50 -14.44
CA TYR A 162 14.99 -18.22 -13.28
C TYR A 162 13.65 -18.95 -13.39
N GLN A 163 13.39 -19.85 -12.44
CA GLN A 163 12.22 -20.75 -12.48
C GLN A 163 12.11 -21.48 -13.82
N ASP A 164 11.00 -21.33 -14.55
CA ASP A 164 10.76 -21.86 -15.89
C ASP A 164 11.10 -20.85 -17.01
N GLY A 165 11.81 -19.78 -16.68
CA GLY A 165 12.08 -18.66 -17.56
C GLY A 165 13.49 -18.12 -17.42
N VAL A 166 13.67 -16.85 -17.78
CA VAL A 166 14.97 -16.17 -17.75
C VAL A 166 14.85 -14.76 -17.16
N ILE A 167 15.85 -14.37 -16.38
CA ILE A 167 16.09 -12.98 -15.97
C ILE A 167 17.19 -12.43 -16.87
N VAL A 168 16.92 -11.30 -17.49
CA VAL A 168 17.87 -10.53 -18.29
C VAL A 168 18.20 -9.27 -17.53
N GLN A 169 19.43 -9.20 -17.02
CA GLN A 169 19.97 -8.01 -16.40
C GLN A 169 20.51 -7.09 -17.47
N GLY A 170 20.40 -5.78 -17.27
CA GLY A 170 20.86 -4.82 -18.25
C GLY A 170 20.51 -3.39 -17.89
N ASN A 171 20.66 -2.52 -18.89
CA ASN A 171 20.32 -1.11 -18.76
C ASN A 171 19.16 -0.77 -19.69
N LEU A 172 18.12 -0.18 -19.12
CA LEU A 172 16.98 0.35 -19.86
C LEU A 172 17.44 1.56 -20.71
N ARG A 173 17.08 1.58 -21.98
CA ARG A 173 17.40 2.63 -22.93
C ARG A 173 16.10 3.25 -23.43
N GLY A 174 15.62 4.28 -22.73
CA GLY A 174 14.39 4.99 -23.07
C GLY A 174 13.36 5.00 -21.95
N ASP A 175 12.14 5.41 -22.29
CA ASP A 175 11.00 5.41 -21.38
C ASP A 175 10.51 3.97 -21.12
N ALA A 176 10.29 3.62 -19.84
CA ALA A 176 9.98 2.26 -19.43
C ALA A 176 8.71 1.71 -20.09
N ALA A 177 7.65 2.53 -20.21
CA ALA A 177 6.39 2.11 -20.79
C ALA A 177 6.53 1.84 -22.29
N VAL A 178 7.27 2.70 -23.00
CA VAL A 178 7.51 2.55 -24.44
C VAL A 178 8.36 1.32 -24.72
N VAL A 179 9.44 1.12 -23.97
CA VAL A 179 10.33 -0.04 -24.12
C VAL A 179 9.59 -1.34 -23.78
N HIS A 180 8.81 -1.36 -22.69
CA HIS A 180 8.00 -2.54 -22.32
C HIS A 180 7.02 -2.92 -23.42
N ALA A 181 6.29 -1.95 -23.99
CA ALA A 181 5.33 -2.19 -25.06
C ALA A 181 6.01 -2.74 -26.32
N GLN A 182 7.15 -2.16 -26.73
CA GLN A 182 7.91 -2.62 -27.88
C GLN A 182 8.44 -4.05 -27.69
N LEU A 183 9.08 -4.34 -26.55
CA LEU A 183 9.62 -5.67 -26.27
C LEU A 183 8.50 -6.71 -26.14
N THR A 184 7.36 -6.35 -25.57
CA THR A 184 6.20 -7.23 -25.47
C THR A 184 5.64 -7.56 -26.85
N GLN A 185 5.47 -6.56 -27.73
CA GLN A 185 4.97 -6.78 -29.09
C GLN A 185 5.93 -7.64 -29.93
N GLN A 186 7.23 -7.41 -29.81
CA GLN A 186 8.25 -8.22 -30.50
C GLN A 186 8.25 -9.66 -29.99
N LEU A 187 8.17 -9.86 -28.67
CA LEU A 187 8.08 -11.19 -28.07
C LEU A 187 6.82 -11.94 -28.55
N GLU A 188 5.67 -11.27 -28.59
CA GLU A 188 4.42 -11.86 -29.09
C GLU A 188 4.48 -12.21 -30.59
N THR A 189 5.24 -11.45 -31.38
CA THR A 189 5.43 -11.73 -32.82
C THR A 189 6.33 -12.94 -33.05
N LEU A 190 7.40 -13.09 -32.25
CA LEU A 190 8.38 -14.16 -32.41
C LEU A 190 7.95 -15.47 -31.74
N LEU A 191 7.32 -15.38 -30.57
CA LEU A 191 6.92 -16.53 -29.72
C LEU A 191 5.46 -16.33 -29.26
N PRO A 192 4.49 -16.45 -30.19
CA PRO A 192 3.09 -16.16 -29.90
C PRO A 192 2.54 -17.08 -28.80
N GLU A 193 1.85 -16.48 -27.82
CA GLU A 193 1.16 -17.18 -26.72
C GLU A 193 2.03 -18.05 -25.80
N GLN A 194 3.36 -18.04 -25.94
CA GLN A 194 4.23 -18.90 -25.14
C GLN A 194 4.78 -18.20 -23.91
N TYR A 195 5.20 -16.94 -24.06
CA TYR A 195 5.91 -16.20 -23.00
C TYR A 195 5.23 -14.86 -22.68
N ARG A 196 5.58 -14.33 -21.51
CA ARG A 196 5.18 -13.03 -20.97
C ARG A 196 6.42 -12.31 -20.46
N LEU A 197 6.48 -11.00 -20.71
CA LEU A 197 7.59 -10.15 -20.32
C LEU A 197 7.20 -9.25 -19.13
N PHE A 198 8.03 -9.26 -18.10
CA PHE A 198 7.94 -8.39 -16.94
C PHE A 198 9.14 -7.45 -16.91
N LEU A 199 8.90 -6.17 -16.68
CA LEU A 199 9.92 -5.15 -16.50
C LEU A 199 9.90 -4.67 -15.05
N LEU A 200 10.93 -5.04 -14.30
CA LEU A 200 11.01 -4.86 -12.85
C LEU A 200 12.33 -4.19 -12.45
N SER A 201 12.44 -3.81 -11.18
CA SER A 201 13.71 -3.40 -10.56
C SER A 201 14.31 -4.53 -9.73
N ASN A 202 15.62 -4.75 -9.80
CA ASN A 202 16.32 -5.67 -8.90
C ASN A 202 16.41 -5.10 -7.47
N THR A 203 17.05 -5.83 -6.56
CA THR A 203 17.25 -5.39 -5.16
C THR A 203 18.07 -4.11 -5.02
N GLU A 204 18.92 -3.80 -6.00
CA GLU A 204 19.75 -2.59 -6.08
C GLU A 204 19.05 -1.42 -6.79
N GLY A 205 17.81 -1.60 -7.26
CA GLY A 205 17.07 -0.58 -8.01
C GLY A 205 17.43 -0.49 -9.50
N LYS A 206 18.23 -1.40 -10.04
CA LYS A 206 18.55 -1.47 -11.48
C LYS A 206 17.45 -2.17 -12.26
N PRO A 207 17.17 -1.76 -13.51
CA PRO A 207 16.12 -2.35 -14.32
C PRO A 207 16.50 -3.77 -14.77
N ILE A 208 15.55 -4.70 -14.69
CA ILE A 208 15.69 -6.09 -15.13
C ILE A 208 14.45 -6.50 -15.92
N VAL A 209 14.65 -7.36 -16.91
CA VAL A 209 13.57 -7.97 -17.67
C VAL A 209 13.44 -9.43 -17.27
N ILE A 210 12.24 -9.89 -16.93
CA ILE A 210 11.98 -11.29 -16.64
C ILE A 210 11.03 -11.83 -17.70
N VAL A 211 11.41 -12.92 -18.35
CA VAL A 211 10.56 -13.60 -19.33
C VAL A 211 10.13 -14.93 -18.74
N LEU A 212 8.82 -15.12 -18.56
CA LEU A 212 8.23 -16.33 -17.98
C LEU A 212 7.19 -16.93 -18.94
N PRO A 213 6.98 -18.26 -18.93
CA PRO A 213 5.98 -18.89 -19.77
C PRO A 213 4.56 -18.53 -19.29
N ARG A 214 3.63 -18.29 -20.22
CA ARG A 214 2.22 -17.96 -19.92
C ARG A 214 1.49 -19.03 -19.12
N ARG A 215 1.98 -20.27 -19.11
CA ARG A 215 1.44 -21.36 -18.27
C ARG A 215 1.50 -21.05 -16.77
N ASN A 216 2.35 -20.10 -16.37
CA ASN A 216 2.52 -19.63 -14.99
C ASN A 216 1.56 -18.49 -14.63
N ASP A 217 0.72 -18.05 -15.57
CA ASP A 217 -0.26 -17.00 -15.34
C ASP A 217 -1.26 -17.41 -14.23
N PRO A 218 -1.84 -16.44 -13.51
CA PRO A 218 -2.85 -16.72 -12.51
C PRO A 218 -4.01 -17.50 -13.13
N LYS A 219 -4.35 -18.65 -12.53
CA LYS A 219 -5.49 -19.46 -12.98
C LYS A 219 -6.78 -18.98 -12.29
N PRO A 220 -7.92 -18.99 -12.99
CA PRO A 220 -9.21 -18.67 -12.39
C PRO A 220 -9.55 -19.67 -11.27
N GLY A 221 -10.33 -19.21 -10.30
CA GLY A 221 -10.78 -20.04 -9.19
C GLY A 221 -11.58 -21.27 -9.64
N GLY A 222 -11.35 -22.40 -8.98
CA GLY A 222 -12.15 -23.60 -9.18
C GLY A 222 -13.54 -23.48 -8.55
N TRP A 223 -14.45 -24.41 -8.89
CA TRP A 223 -15.81 -24.41 -8.35
C TRP A 223 -15.87 -24.49 -6.81
N THR A 224 -14.92 -25.17 -6.17
CA THR A 224 -14.81 -25.23 -4.70
C THR A 224 -14.54 -23.86 -4.06
N GLN A 225 -13.77 -23.00 -4.74
CA GLN A 225 -13.51 -21.63 -4.29
C GLN A 225 -14.78 -20.77 -4.41
N ASN A 226 -15.55 -20.96 -5.48
CA ASN A 226 -16.82 -20.25 -5.66
C ASN A 226 -17.84 -20.67 -4.60
N LEU A 227 -17.94 -21.97 -4.29
CA LEU A 227 -18.78 -22.48 -3.21
C LEU A 227 -18.39 -21.87 -1.85
N LEU A 228 -17.09 -21.81 -1.57
CA LEU A 228 -16.57 -21.17 -0.35
C LEU A 228 -16.96 -19.69 -0.29
N ALA A 229 -16.85 -18.94 -1.39
CA ALA A 229 -17.25 -17.53 -1.46
C ALA A 229 -18.73 -17.32 -1.13
N VAL A 230 -19.61 -18.22 -1.60
CA VAL A 230 -21.05 -18.18 -1.29
C VAL A 230 -21.30 -18.46 0.19
N ILE A 231 -20.68 -19.51 0.74
CA ILE A 231 -20.82 -19.85 2.18
C ILE A 231 -20.37 -18.68 3.05
N LEU A 232 -19.22 -18.10 2.72
CA LEU A 232 -18.66 -16.94 3.43
C LEU A 232 -19.55 -15.69 3.31
N SER A 233 -20.21 -15.50 2.18
CA SER A 233 -21.17 -14.40 1.98
C SER A 233 -22.43 -14.56 2.82
N ILE A 234 -22.95 -15.78 2.94
CA ILE A 234 -24.06 -16.09 3.84
C ILE A 234 -23.62 -15.87 5.30
N ALA A 235 -22.45 -16.37 5.69
CA ALA A 235 -21.91 -16.19 7.04
C ALA A 235 -21.70 -14.71 7.38
N THR A 236 -21.19 -13.92 6.43
CA THR A 236 -21.01 -12.47 6.60
C THR A 236 -22.34 -11.76 6.76
N PHE A 237 -23.36 -12.10 5.96
CA PHE A 237 -24.69 -11.53 6.12
C PHE A 237 -25.29 -11.83 7.51
N THR A 238 -25.18 -13.07 7.97
CA THR A 238 -25.60 -13.47 9.33
C THR A 238 -24.84 -12.67 10.40
N SER A 239 -23.54 -12.48 10.24
CA SER A 239 -22.72 -11.69 11.15
C SER A 239 -23.12 -10.21 11.18
N CYS A 240 -23.45 -9.63 10.02
CA CYS A 240 -24.01 -8.28 9.91
C CYS A 240 -25.37 -8.16 10.63
N LEU A 241 -26.23 -9.18 10.54
CA LEU A 241 -27.50 -9.22 11.27
C LEU A 241 -27.30 -9.29 12.79
N ILE A 242 -26.40 -10.16 13.25
CA ILE A 242 -26.03 -10.26 14.68
C ILE A 242 -25.51 -8.91 15.19
N THR A 243 -24.65 -8.25 14.41
CA THR A 243 -24.14 -6.91 14.73
C THR A 243 -25.24 -5.86 14.78
N GLY A 244 -26.23 -5.96 13.88
CA GLY A 244 -27.44 -5.13 13.93
C GLY A 244 -28.25 -5.32 15.21
N GLY A 245 -28.41 -6.56 15.67
CA GLY A 245 -29.00 -6.86 16.98
C GLY A 245 -28.23 -6.21 18.12
N PHE A 246 -26.90 -6.37 18.15
CA PHE A 246 -26.06 -5.79 19.20
C PHE A 246 -26.14 -4.26 19.25
N LEU A 247 -26.17 -3.60 18.08
CA LEU A 247 -26.41 -2.15 18.03
C LEU A 247 -27.75 -1.79 18.67
N LEU A 248 -28.81 -2.54 18.36
CA LEU A 248 -30.14 -2.38 18.95
C LEU A 248 -30.26 -2.94 20.39
N SER A 249 -29.14 -3.21 21.06
CA SER A 249 -29.06 -3.69 22.44
C SER A 249 -29.74 -5.03 22.72
N PHE A 250 -29.76 -5.95 21.73
CA PHE A 250 -30.22 -7.32 21.92
C PHE A 250 -29.32 -8.35 21.22
N ASN A 251 -29.39 -9.61 21.64
CA ASN A 251 -28.72 -10.70 20.95
C ASN A 251 -29.71 -11.42 20.02
N LEU A 252 -29.44 -11.40 18.72
CA LEU A 252 -30.29 -12.05 17.72
C LEU A 252 -30.33 -13.57 17.86
N LEU A 253 -29.27 -14.19 18.40
CA LEU A 253 -29.23 -15.64 18.61
C LEU A 253 -30.17 -16.09 19.73
N ASP A 254 -30.33 -15.24 20.75
CA ASP A 254 -31.22 -15.51 21.89
C ASP A 254 -32.68 -15.11 21.57
N HIS A 255 -32.86 -14.10 20.71
CA HIS A 255 -34.16 -13.54 20.30
C HIS A 255 -34.37 -13.59 18.78
N PRO A 256 -34.50 -14.79 18.17
CA PRO A 256 -34.65 -14.93 16.72
C PRO A 256 -35.94 -14.30 16.18
N GLU A 257 -36.96 -14.13 17.02
CA GLU A 257 -38.21 -13.44 16.68
C GLU A 257 -38.01 -11.98 16.27
N ARG A 258 -36.91 -11.35 16.71
CA ARG A 258 -36.55 -9.95 16.39
C ARG A 258 -35.71 -9.80 15.13
N PHE A 259 -35.66 -10.82 14.28
CA PHE A 259 -34.93 -10.80 13.01
C PHE A 259 -35.27 -9.59 12.13
N LEU A 260 -36.56 -9.21 12.06
CA LEU A 260 -37.01 -8.08 11.25
C LEU A 260 -36.48 -6.73 11.76
N ASP A 261 -36.16 -6.60 13.06
CA ASP A 261 -35.56 -5.39 13.63
C ASP A 261 -34.10 -5.21 13.19
N ALA A 262 -33.34 -6.32 13.14
CA ALA A 262 -31.92 -6.32 12.76
C ALA A 262 -31.71 -6.24 11.24
N LEU A 263 -32.70 -6.64 10.46
CA LEU A 263 -32.62 -6.76 9.00
C LEU A 263 -32.20 -5.45 8.29
N PRO A 264 -32.73 -4.26 8.61
CA PRO A 264 -32.32 -3.01 7.95
C PRO A 264 -30.84 -2.68 8.16
N ILE A 265 -30.30 -2.92 9.37
CA ILE A 265 -28.89 -2.69 9.67
C ILE A 265 -28.02 -3.71 8.93
N GLY A 266 -28.41 -4.99 8.95
CA GLY A 266 -27.69 -6.04 8.23
C GLY A 266 -27.61 -5.79 6.72
N ILE A 267 -28.72 -5.38 6.10
CA ILE A 267 -28.77 -4.96 4.70
C ILE A 267 -27.90 -3.72 4.47
N GLY A 268 -27.97 -2.73 5.37
CA GLY A 268 -27.15 -1.53 5.30
C GLY A 268 -25.65 -1.86 5.28
N LEU A 269 -25.18 -2.71 6.19
CA LEU A 269 -23.78 -3.15 6.22
C LEU A 269 -23.38 -3.92 4.95
N MET A 270 -24.22 -4.85 4.48
CA MET A 270 -23.96 -5.56 3.23
C MET A 270 -23.90 -4.63 2.02
N SER A 271 -24.74 -3.59 2.00
CA SER A 271 -24.76 -2.62 0.91
C SER A 271 -23.45 -1.82 0.83
N VAL A 272 -22.85 -1.47 1.98
CA VAL A 272 -21.52 -0.83 2.02
C VAL A 272 -20.46 -1.75 1.43
N LEU A 273 -20.44 -3.02 1.84
CA LEU A 273 -19.49 -4.00 1.30
C LEU A 273 -19.69 -4.22 -0.20
N ALA A 274 -20.93 -4.29 -0.67
CA ALA A 274 -21.25 -4.47 -2.08
C ALA A 274 -20.82 -3.26 -2.93
N VAL A 275 -21.01 -2.03 -2.43
CA VAL A 275 -20.56 -0.81 -3.12
C VAL A 275 -19.03 -0.73 -3.16
N HIS A 276 -18.35 -1.06 -2.06
CA HIS A 276 -16.88 -1.15 -2.00
C HIS A 276 -16.38 -2.12 -3.08
N GLU A 277 -16.92 -3.32 -3.10
CA GLU A 277 -16.55 -4.35 -4.06
C GLU A 277 -16.90 -3.98 -5.51
N GLY A 278 -18.03 -3.32 -5.71
CA GLY A 278 -18.44 -2.75 -7.00
C GLY A 278 -17.43 -1.73 -7.52
N GLY A 279 -16.83 -0.92 -6.65
CA GLY A 279 -15.77 0.03 -6.99
C GLY A 279 -14.53 -0.66 -7.57
N HIS A 280 -14.04 -1.72 -6.91
CA HIS A 280 -12.93 -2.52 -7.44
C HIS A 280 -13.27 -3.12 -8.81
N ARG A 281 -14.45 -3.74 -8.95
CA ARG A 281 -14.87 -4.38 -10.21
C ARG A 281 -15.00 -3.38 -11.35
N PHE A 282 -15.56 -2.21 -11.09
CA PHE A 282 -15.72 -1.18 -12.11
C PHE A 282 -14.37 -0.73 -12.71
N LEU A 283 -13.37 -0.45 -11.86
CA LEU A 283 -12.04 -0.08 -12.35
C LEU A 283 -11.28 -1.27 -12.95
N ALA A 284 -11.42 -2.47 -12.37
CA ALA A 284 -10.78 -3.66 -12.93
C ALA A 284 -11.27 -3.96 -14.35
N GLN A 285 -12.57 -3.84 -14.61
CA GLN A 285 -13.14 -3.97 -15.97
C GLN A 285 -12.58 -2.93 -16.93
N ARG A 286 -12.41 -1.68 -16.50
CA ARG A 286 -11.80 -0.61 -17.32
C ARG A 286 -10.36 -0.93 -17.73
N TYR A 287 -9.60 -1.59 -16.87
CA TYR A 287 -8.23 -2.04 -17.15
C TYR A 287 -8.15 -3.45 -17.75
N GLN A 288 -9.29 -4.09 -18.07
CA GLN A 288 -9.36 -5.48 -18.54
C GLN A 288 -8.69 -6.50 -17.59
N VAL A 289 -8.71 -6.20 -16.30
CA VAL A 289 -8.16 -7.02 -15.23
C VAL A 289 -9.27 -7.89 -14.65
N LYS A 290 -9.01 -9.20 -14.55
CA LYS A 290 -9.96 -10.18 -13.98
C LYS A 290 -9.77 -10.27 -12.47
N LEU A 291 -10.86 -10.11 -11.73
CA LEU A 291 -10.93 -10.33 -10.29
C LEU A 291 -11.68 -11.63 -10.00
N SER A 292 -11.29 -12.32 -8.94
CA SER A 292 -11.98 -13.50 -8.45
C SER A 292 -13.38 -13.18 -7.93
N TRP A 293 -14.11 -14.24 -7.57
CA TRP A 293 -15.27 -14.10 -6.71
C TRP A 293 -14.92 -13.41 -5.38
N PRO A 294 -15.87 -12.65 -4.80
CA PRO A 294 -15.62 -11.91 -3.58
C PRO A 294 -15.65 -12.82 -2.36
N PHE A 295 -14.56 -12.88 -1.61
CA PHE A 295 -14.49 -13.59 -0.34
C PHE A 295 -14.75 -12.61 0.79
N SER A 296 -15.99 -12.57 1.28
CA SER A 296 -16.38 -11.76 2.43
C SER A 296 -16.03 -12.49 3.73
N PHE A 297 -15.46 -11.78 4.70
CA PHE A 297 -15.06 -12.42 5.96
C PHE A 297 -15.99 -11.97 7.09
N PRO A 298 -16.70 -12.89 7.78
CA PRO A 298 -17.61 -12.54 8.86
C PRO A 298 -16.83 -12.08 10.09
N ALA A 299 -17.36 -11.08 10.80
CA ALA A 299 -16.82 -10.59 12.06
C ALA A 299 -17.95 -10.34 13.07
N LEU A 300 -17.97 -11.04 14.19
CA LEU A 300 -19.06 -10.95 15.17
C LEU A 300 -19.20 -9.57 15.83
N GLN A 301 -18.12 -8.78 15.86
CA GLN A 301 -18.07 -7.48 16.55
C GLN A 301 -18.53 -6.31 15.69
N ILE A 302 -18.25 -6.34 14.38
CA ILE A 302 -18.45 -5.22 13.44
C ILE A 302 -19.14 -5.68 12.14
N GLY A 303 -19.72 -6.86 12.12
CA GLY A 303 -20.39 -7.47 10.96
C GLY A 303 -19.42 -8.18 10.02
N SER A 304 -18.37 -7.49 9.55
CA SER A 304 -17.44 -8.04 8.57
C SER A 304 -16.01 -7.50 8.72
N PHE A 305 -15.02 -8.31 8.34
CA PHE A 305 -13.65 -7.89 8.09
C PHE A 305 -13.45 -7.33 6.67
N GLY A 306 -14.52 -7.16 5.89
CA GLY A 306 -14.46 -6.71 4.52
C GLY A 306 -14.50 -7.85 3.51
N ILE A 307 -14.28 -7.48 2.25
CA ILE A 307 -14.27 -8.37 1.10
C ILE A 307 -12.87 -8.40 0.51
N PHE A 308 -12.32 -9.60 0.35
CA PHE A 308 -11.04 -9.79 -0.31
C PHE A 308 -11.23 -10.44 -1.68
N ASN A 309 -10.55 -9.85 -2.67
CA ASN A 309 -10.44 -10.37 -4.01
C ASN A 309 -8.99 -10.70 -4.36
N ARG A 310 -8.84 -11.76 -5.15
CA ARG A 310 -7.58 -12.09 -5.81
C ARG A 310 -7.62 -11.64 -7.26
N PHE A 311 -6.50 -11.12 -7.76
CA PHE A 311 -6.32 -10.91 -9.19
C PHE A 311 -6.14 -12.26 -9.90
N GLU A 312 -7.02 -12.56 -10.85
CA GLU A 312 -6.97 -13.74 -11.72
C GLU A 312 -6.30 -13.44 -13.07
N SER A 313 -5.86 -12.21 -13.28
CA SER A 313 -4.99 -11.82 -14.39
C SER A 313 -3.82 -10.99 -13.88
N LEU A 314 -2.76 -10.92 -14.68
CA LEU A 314 -1.65 -10.00 -14.41
C LEU A 314 -2.09 -8.55 -14.60
N LEU A 315 -1.52 -7.67 -13.79
CA LEU A 315 -1.73 -6.23 -13.87
C LEU A 315 -0.80 -5.64 -14.93
N PRO A 316 -1.27 -4.74 -15.81
CA PRO A 316 -0.43 -4.15 -16.84
C PRO A 316 0.67 -3.26 -16.25
N HIS A 317 0.33 -2.40 -15.30
CA HIS A 317 1.28 -1.44 -14.72
C HIS A 317 0.89 -1.04 -13.29
N ARG A 318 1.81 -0.44 -12.53
CA ARG A 318 1.55 0.03 -11.15
C ARG A 318 0.36 1.00 -11.03
N GLN A 319 0.07 1.79 -12.06
CA GLN A 319 -1.07 2.72 -12.02
C GLN A 319 -2.42 1.99 -11.94
N SER A 320 -2.58 0.84 -12.62
CA SER A 320 -3.83 0.08 -12.55
C SER A 320 -3.99 -0.59 -11.19
N LEU A 321 -2.88 -1.01 -10.56
CA LEU A 321 -2.90 -1.49 -9.18
C LEU A 321 -3.42 -0.40 -8.24
N PHE A 322 -2.90 0.83 -8.37
CA PHE A 322 -3.35 1.96 -7.56
C PHE A 322 -4.83 2.26 -7.78
N ASP A 323 -5.25 2.43 -9.04
CA ASP A 323 -6.61 2.86 -9.38
C ASP A 323 -7.65 1.83 -8.93
N ILE A 324 -7.36 0.53 -9.10
CA ILE A 324 -8.23 -0.55 -8.61
C ILE A 324 -8.24 -0.58 -7.08
N ALA A 325 -7.08 -0.47 -6.42
CA ALA A 325 -7.00 -0.55 -4.96
C ALA A 325 -7.70 0.64 -4.28
N LEU A 326 -7.65 1.84 -4.84
CA LEU A 326 -8.33 3.01 -4.29
C LEU A 326 -9.84 3.00 -4.56
N ALA A 327 -10.29 2.43 -5.68
CA ALA A 327 -11.68 2.50 -6.10
C ALA A 327 -12.67 1.91 -5.09
N GLY A 328 -12.31 0.78 -4.45
CA GLY A 328 -13.17 0.16 -3.45
C GLY A 328 -13.34 1.03 -2.21
N PRO A 329 -12.25 1.39 -1.50
CA PRO A 329 -12.30 2.29 -0.37
C PRO A 329 -12.95 3.65 -0.68
N ALA A 330 -12.73 4.20 -1.88
CA ALA A 330 -13.37 5.44 -2.29
C ALA A 330 -14.89 5.29 -2.42
N ALA A 331 -15.36 4.24 -3.11
CA ALA A 331 -16.79 3.99 -3.29
C ALA A 331 -17.49 3.61 -1.98
N GLY A 332 -16.96 2.61 -1.27
CA GLY A 332 -17.51 2.11 -0.01
C GLY A 332 -17.44 3.16 1.10
N GLY A 333 -16.30 3.84 1.24
CA GLY A 333 -16.10 4.89 2.25
C GLY A 333 -16.98 6.11 2.00
N LEU A 334 -17.11 6.57 0.75
CA LEU A 334 -18.03 7.68 0.42
C LEU A 334 -19.48 7.29 0.70
N PHE A 335 -19.88 6.08 0.33
CA PHE A 335 -21.23 5.59 0.58
C PHE A 335 -21.53 5.47 2.08
N ALA A 336 -20.61 4.91 2.87
CA ALA A 336 -20.72 4.85 4.32
C ALA A 336 -20.78 6.24 4.96
N LEU A 337 -20.00 7.20 4.46
CA LEU A 337 -20.04 8.59 4.91
C LEU A 337 -21.40 9.24 4.62
N ILE A 338 -21.98 9.00 3.45
CA ILE A 338 -23.32 9.49 3.09
C ILE A 338 -24.37 8.91 4.06
N LEU A 339 -24.33 7.60 4.33
CA LEU A 339 -25.25 6.97 5.28
C LEU A 339 -25.08 7.55 6.70
N LEU A 340 -23.85 7.80 7.13
CA LEU A 340 -23.55 8.43 8.41
C LEU A 340 -24.18 9.83 8.52
N ILE A 341 -23.96 10.69 7.52
CA ILE A 341 -24.49 12.05 7.48
C ILE A 341 -26.02 12.05 7.45
N ILE A 342 -26.63 11.22 6.59
CA ILE A 342 -28.09 11.05 6.55
C ILE A 342 -28.61 10.56 7.90
N GLY A 343 -27.91 9.63 8.53
CA GLY A 343 -28.22 9.14 9.87
C GLY A 343 -28.26 10.27 10.91
N PHE A 344 -27.26 11.14 10.93
CA PHE A 344 -27.27 12.30 11.82
C PHE A 344 -28.43 13.25 11.54
N LEU A 345 -28.72 13.54 10.27
CA LEU A 345 -29.83 14.41 9.88
C LEU A 345 -31.22 13.85 10.24
N LEU A 346 -31.39 12.52 10.23
CA LEU A 346 -32.64 11.85 10.59
C LEU A 346 -32.78 11.58 12.10
N SER A 347 -31.69 11.67 12.86
CA SER A 347 -31.67 11.37 14.30
C SER A 347 -32.67 12.17 15.13
N PRO A 348 -32.93 13.48 14.87
CA PRO A 348 -33.94 14.23 15.61
C PRO A 348 -35.37 13.71 15.41
N SER A 349 -35.66 13.05 14.29
CA SER A 349 -37.01 12.59 13.93
C SER A 349 -37.27 11.14 14.30
N ILE A 350 -36.27 10.27 14.19
CA ILE A 350 -36.40 8.82 14.40
C ILE A 350 -35.22 8.29 15.26
N PRO A 351 -35.15 8.66 16.55
CA PRO A 351 -34.06 8.29 17.45
C PRO A 351 -34.28 6.89 18.07
N VAL A 352 -33.98 5.84 17.31
CA VAL A 352 -34.27 4.43 17.71
C VAL A 352 -33.05 3.74 18.34
N LEU A 353 -31.84 4.17 17.98
CA LEU A 353 -30.60 3.50 18.37
C LEU A 353 -29.93 4.23 19.55
N PRO A 354 -29.88 3.65 20.77
CA PRO A 354 -29.08 4.20 21.85
C PRO A 354 -27.59 3.93 21.62
N LEU A 355 -26.81 4.99 21.40
CA LEU A 355 -25.35 4.90 21.30
C LEU A 355 -24.69 5.57 22.50
N ASP A 356 -23.75 4.86 23.12
CA ASP A 356 -22.85 5.48 24.09
C ASP A 356 -21.96 6.50 23.38
N ILE A 357 -21.75 7.65 24.00
CA ILE A 357 -20.89 8.71 23.47
C ILE A 357 -19.45 8.27 23.27
N THR A 358 -18.98 7.27 24.03
CA THR A 358 -17.66 6.66 23.84
C THR A 358 -17.50 6.07 22.43
N PHE A 359 -18.57 5.54 21.85
CA PHE A 359 -18.60 5.01 20.50
C PHE A 359 -18.33 6.10 19.46
N LEU A 360 -18.95 7.27 19.60
CA LEU A 360 -18.72 8.40 18.69
C LEU A 360 -17.31 9.00 18.85
N ARG A 361 -16.75 8.97 20.07
CA ARG A 361 -15.37 9.42 20.34
C ARG A 361 -14.30 8.43 19.89
N SER A 362 -14.66 7.21 19.51
CA SER A 362 -13.69 6.21 19.01
C SER A 362 -13.03 6.62 17.68
N SER A 363 -13.55 7.64 17.01
CA SER A 363 -13.07 8.15 15.73
C SER A 363 -13.02 9.67 15.74
N ILE A 364 -11.89 10.26 15.33
CA ILE A 364 -11.77 11.71 15.16
C ILE A 364 -12.78 12.20 14.11
N LEU A 365 -12.89 11.50 12.98
CA LEU A 365 -13.81 11.88 11.90
C LEU A 365 -15.27 11.80 12.37
N VAL A 366 -15.68 10.67 12.96
CA VAL A 366 -17.09 10.53 13.35
C VAL A 366 -17.43 11.41 14.54
N GLY A 367 -16.54 11.57 15.52
CA GLY A 367 -16.77 12.45 16.66
C GLY A 367 -16.92 13.91 16.24
N THR A 368 -16.10 14.39 15.30
CA THR A 368 -16.20 15.76 14.78
C THR A 368 -17.48 15.98 13.97
N LEU A 369 -17.89 15.02 13.14
CA LEU A 369 -19.15 15.09 12.41
C LEU A 369 -20.36 15.01 13.35
N ALA A 370 -20.31 14.13 14.35
CA ALA A 370 -21.36 14.02 15.35
C ALA A 370 -21.55 15.35 16.08
N HIS A 371 -20.47 16.05 16.46
CA HIS A 371 -20.58 17.38 17.06
C HIS A 371 -21.22 18.40 16.13
N LEU A 372 -20.84 18.40 14.86
CA LEU A 372 -21.39 19.33 13.86
C LEU A 372 -22.90 19.15 13.67
N PHE A 373 -23.41 17.91 13.66
CA PHE A 373 -24.81 17.63 13.34
C PHE A 373 -25.72 17.43 14.56
N LEU A 374 -25.20 16.88 15.67
CA LEU A 374 -25.99 16.57 16.86
C LEU A 374 -25.87 17.65 17.96
N GLY A 375 -24.79 18.46 17.95
CA GLY A 375 -24.62 19.59 18.85
C GLY A 375 -24.80 19.23 20.34
N GLU A 376 -25.75 19.89 20.99
CA GLU A 376 -26.04 19.74 22.42
C GLU A 376 -26.56 18.34 22.81
N ALA A 377 -27.10 17.56 21.85
CA ALA A 377 -27.55 16.19 22.11
C ALA A 377 -26.41 15.27 22.57
N LEU A 378 -25.15 15.66 22.34
CA LEU A 378 -23.94 14.97 22.82
C LEU A 378 -23.62 15.22 24.30
N GLN A 379 -24.43 15.97 25.04
CA GLN A 379 -24.21 16.15 26.48
C GLN A 379 -24.87 15.04 27.31
N THR A 380 -25.79 14.29 26.73
CA THR A 380 -26.47 13.15 27.38
C THR A 380 -25.91 11.83 26.84
N SER A 381 -25.55 10.89 27.72
CA SER A 381 -25.22 9.51 27.34
C SER A 381 -26.23 8.54 27.97
N PRO A 382 -26.84 7.62 27.21
CA PRO A 382 -26.67 7.37 25.78
C PRO A 382 -27.36 8.44 24.90
N VAL A 383 -26.79 8.69 23.72
CA VAL A 383 -27.38 9.54 22.68
C VAL A 383 -28.26 8.66 21.79
N LEU A 384 -29.54 9.00 21.65
CA LEU A 384 -30.41 8.30 20.72
C LEU A 384 -30.23 8.84 19.30
N VAL A 385 -29.90 7.96 18.36
CA VAL A 385 -29.63 8.32 16.96
C VAL A 385 -30.38 7.41 15.99
N HIS A 386 -30.32 7.75 14.71
CA HIS A 386 -30.84 6.89 13.64
C HIS A 386 -29.92 5.68 13.40
N PRO A 387 -30.45 4.47 13.11
CA PRO A 387 -29.63 3.27 12.85
C PRO A 387 -28.58 3.40 11.72
N LEU A 388 -28.84 4.29 10.75
CA LEU A 388 -27.87 4.61 9.68
C LEU A 388 -26.56 5.19 10.22
N VAL A 389 -26.55 5.81 11.40
CA VAL A 389 -25.31 6.26 12.05
C VAL A 389 -24.41 5.07 12.37
N GLY A 390 -24.98 4.00 12.92
CA GLY A 390 -24.26 2.75 13.19
C GLY A 390 -23.76 2.09 11.91
N VAL A 391 -24.61 1.99 10.88
CA VAL A 391 -24.22 1.44 9.56
C VAL A 391 -23.07 2.24 8.94
N GLY A 392 -23.18 3.57 8.91
CA GLY A 392 -22.18 4.45 8.35
C GLY A 392 -20.86 4.40 9.12
N TRP A 393 -20.89 4.41 10.46
CA TRP A 393 -19.69 4.29 11.28
C TRP A 393 -18.99 2.96 11.07
N ILE A 394 -19.71 1.83 11.16
CA ILE A 394 -19.13 0.49 10.96
C ILE A 394 -18.56 0.40 9.53
N GLY A 395 -19.31 0.88 8.54
CA GLY A 395 -18.87 0.91 7.15
C GLY A 395 -17.55 1.66 6.97
N LEU A 396 -17.44 2.86 7.55
CA LEU A 396 -16.19 3.64 7.54
C LEU A 396 -15.04 2.91 8.23
N VAL A 397 -15.29 2.26 9.36
CA VAL A 397 -14.28 1.47 10.09
C VAL A 397 -13.78 0.31 9.24
N ILE A 398 -14.67 -0.46 8.61
CA ILE A 398 -14.28 -1.56 7.70
C ILE A 398 -13.44 -1.03 6.53
N THR A 399 -13.88 0.05 5.88
CA THR A 399 -13.12 0.69 4.79
C THR A 399 -11.74 1.17 5.27
N ALA A 400 -11.65 1.79 6.44
CA ALA A 400 -10.39 2.25 7.00
C ALA A 400 -9.45 1.07 7.34
N LEU A 401 -9.97 -0.02 7.88
CA LEU A 401 -9.17 -1.21 8.14
C LEU A 401 -8.58 -1.81 6.84
N ASN A 402 -9.34 -1.81 5.75
CA ASN A 402 -8.83 -2.21 4.43
C ASN A 402 -7.80 -1.21 3.85
N LEU A 403 -7.85 0.06 4.26
CA LEU A 403 -6.84 1.06 3.91
C LEU A 403 -5.55 0.96 4.75
N MET A 404 -5.47 0.02 5.70
CA MET A 404 -4.22 -0.21 6.43
C MET A 404 -3.07 -0.57 5.49
N PRO A 405 -1.87 -0.01 5.72
CA PRO A 405 -0.72 -0.25 4.87
C PRO A 405 -0.07 -1.60 5.20
N ALA A 406 -0.76 -2.70 4.88
CA ALA A 406 -0.30 -4.05 5.14
C ALA A 406 -0.64 -5.04 4.01
N GLY A 407 0.40 -5.64 3.45
CA GLY A 407 0.37 -6.74 2.50
C GLY A 407 -0.55 -6.49 1.30
N SER A 408 -1.50 -7.39 1.05
CA SER A 408 -2.45 -7.31 -0.06
C SER A 408 -3.76 -6.58 0.26
N LEU A 409 -3.87 -5.94 1.43
CA LEU A 409 -4.97 -5.00 1.69
C LEU A 409 -4.92 -3.82 0.69
N ASP A 410 -6.03 -3.10 0.55
CA ASP A 410 -6.13 -1.96 -0.36
C ASP A 410 -5.07 -0.88 -0.06
N GLY A 411 -4.83 -0.58 1.22
CA GLY A 411 -3.76 0.32 1.64
C GLY A 411 -2.35 -0.19 1.34
N GLY A 412 -2.13 -1.50 1.48
CA GLY A 412 -0.87 -2.16 1.11
C GLY A 412 -0.60 -2.08 -0.40
N ARG A 413 -1.63 -2.33 -1.21
CA ARG A 413 -1.59 -2.19 -2.68
C ARG A 413 -1.38 -0.75 -3.12
N ILE A 414 -1.99 0.22 -2.45
CA ILE A 414 -1.75 1.66 -2.67
C ILE A 414 -0.28 2.01 -2.42
N ILE A 415 0.30 1.61 -1.29
CA ILE A 415 1.72 1.86 -1.00
C ILE A 415 2.63 1.14 -1.98
N GLN A 416 2.33 -0.11 -2.33
CA GLN A 416 3.08 -0.87 -3.32
C GLN A 416 3.06 -0.17 -4.68
N ALA A 417 1.92 0.35 -5.10
CA ALA A 417 1.80 1.05 -6.36
C ALA A 417 2.61 2.36 -6.37
N ILE A 418 2.52 3.19 -5.32
CA ILE A 418 3.20 4.50 -5.26
C ILE A 418 4.70 4.36 -4.97
N TYR A 419 5.06 3.62 -3.93
CA TYR A 419 6.42 3.61 -3.38
C TYR A 419 7.21 2.34 -3.71
N GLY A 420 6.59 1.39 -4.41
CA GLY A 420 7.22 0.14 -4.80
C GLY A 420 7.25 -0.91 -3.70
N ARG A 421 7.72 -2.11 -4.06
CA ARG A 421 7.61 -3.32 -3.24
C ARG A 421 8.42 -3.25 -1.94
N GLN A 422 9.59 -2.62 -1.95
CA GLN A 422 10.45 -2.54 -0.77
C GLN A 422 9.81 -1.74 0.36
N ILE A 423 9.24 -0.58 0.02
CA ILE A 423 8.58 0.30 0.98
C ILE A 423 7.27 -0.34 1.46
N ALA A 424 6.48 -0.95 0.56
CA ALA A 424 5.27 -1.67 0.94
C ALA A 424 5.54 -2.82 1.94
N ARG A 425 6.64 -3.56 1.75
CA ARG A 425 7.05 -4.61 2.69
C ARG A 425 7.40 -4.03 4.07
N ARG A 426 8.15 -2.93 4.11
CA ARG A 426 8.47 -2.25 5.38
C ARG A 426 7.22 -1.72 6.07
N ALA A 427 6.32 -1.08 5.32
CA ALA A 427 5.04 -0.60 5.83
C ALA A 427 4.20 -1.73 6.42
N THR A 428 4.16 -2.89 5.75
CA THR A 428 3.48 -4.09 6.25
C THR A 428 4.02 -4.54 7.60
N TRP A 429 5.35 -4.63 7.74
CA TRP A 429 5.98 -4.99 9.02
C TRP A 429 5.68 -3.98 10.13
N ILE A 430 5.73 -2.67 9.83
CA ILE A 430 5.41 -1.61 10.78
C ILE A 430 3.95 -1.73 11.24
N THR A 431 3.01 -1.91 10.31
CA THR A 431 1.58 -2.08 10.61
C THR A 431 1.35 -3.33 11.46
N MET A 432 2.02 -4.44 11.15
CA MET A 432 1.92 -5.68 11.93
C MET A 432 2.44 -5.53 13.36
N ILE A 433 3.57 -4.84 13.56
CA ILE A 433 4.10 -4.57 14.90
C ILE A 433 3.14 -3.66 15.68
N LEU A 434 2.62 -2.61 15.03
CA LEU A 434 1.66 -1.70 15.66
C LEU A 434 0.38 -2.43 16.05
N LEU A 435 -0.19 -3.24 15.15
CA LEU A 435 -1.36 -4.07 15.44
C LEU A 435 -1.08 -5.07 16.57
N ALA A 436 0.09 -5.68 16.63
CA ALA A 436 0.46 -6.59 17.72
C ALA A 436 0.51 -5.88 19.09
N ILE A 437 1.00 -4.64 19.14
CA ILE A 437 0.99 -3.84 20.37
C ILE A 437 -0.44 -3.47 20.76
N ILE A 438 -1.27 -3.02 19.81
CA ILE A 438 -2.68 -2.66 20.07
C ILE A 438 -3.48 -3.90 20.47
N ALA A 439 -3.17 -5.07 19.91
CA ALA A 439 -3.82 -6.34 20.20
C ALA A 439 -3.69 -6.78 21.67
N LEU A 440 -2.70 -6.27 22.41
CA LEU A 440 -2.57 -6.52 23.85
C LEU A 440 -3.72 -5.90 24.67
N ALA A 441 -4.34 -4.84 24.14
CA ALA A 441 -5.43 -4.12 24.80
C ALA A 441 -6.78 -4.23 24.05
N ASN A 442 -6.77 -4.63 22.77
CA ASN A 442 -7.96 -4.65 21.93
C ASN A 442 -8.07 -5.95 21.13
N SER A 443 -9.12 -6.73 21.40
CA SER A 443 -9.38 -7.99 20.72
C SER A 443 -9.66 -7.83 19.21
N ILE A 444 -10.29 -6.73 18.77
CA ILE A 444 -10.52 -6.44 17.34
C ILE A 444 -9.17 -6.35 16.59
N ALA A 445 -8.19 -5.67 17.19
CA ALA A 445 -6.85 -5.55 16.62
C ALA A 445 -6.12 -6.90 16.56
N LEU A 446 -6.32 -7.78 17.55
CA LEU A 446 -5.81 -9.15 17.53
C LEU A 446 -6.37 -9.95 16.34
N TYR A 447 -7.69 -9.93 16.13
CA TYR A 447 -8.31 -10.64 15.01
C TYR A 447 -7.78 -10.14 13.65
N TRP A 448 -7.65 -8.81 13.49
CA TRP A 448 -7.06 -8.23 12.29
C TRP A 448 -5.61 -8.61 12.09
N ALA A 449 -4.79 -8.59 13.14
CA ALA A 449 -3.39 -9.01 13.07
C ALA A 449 -3.28 -10.46 12.59
N ILE A 450 -4.13 -11.36 13.09
CA ILE A 450 -4.16 -12.77 12.68
C ILE A 450 -4.57 -12.89 11.21
N ILE A 451 -5.65 -12.23 10.79
CA ILE A 451 -6.12 -12.27 9.40
C ILE A 451 -5.02 -11.76 8.45
N ILE A 452 -4.38 -10.64 8.78
CA ILE A 452 -3.31 -10.11 7.94
C ILE A 452 -2.14 -11.08 7.90
N LEU A 453 -1.70 -11.60 9.04
CA LEU A 453 -0.55 -12.51 9.13
C LEU A 453 -0.70 -13.76 8.24
N PHE A 454 -1.89 -14.35 8.20
CA PHE A 454 -2.14 -15.62 7.50
C PHE A 454 -2.73 -15.47 6.11
N LEU A 455 -3.58 -14.46 5.85
CA LEU A 455 -4.33 -14.34 4.60
C LEU A 455 -3.83 -13.21 3.70
N GLN A 456 -3.35 -12.10 4.27
CA GLN A 456 -3.09 -10.86 3.53
C GLN A 456 -1.65 -10.36 3.63
N ARG A 457 -0.72 -11.08 4.25
CA ARG A 457 0.63 -10.60 4.56
C ARG A 457 1.46 -10.31 3.31
N ASP A 458 1.31 -11.17 2.31
CA ASP A 458 2.16 -11.11 1.13
C ASP A 458 1.72 -9.96 0.22
N LEU A 459 2.70 -9.32 -0.42
CA LEU A 459 2.44 -8.25 -1.37
C LEU A 459 1.79 -8.78 -2.65
N GLU A 460 1.12 -7.89 -3.38
CA GLU A 460 0.50 -8.25 -4.64
C GLU A 460 1.54 -8.71 -5.67
N ARG A 461 1.13 -9.60 -6.57
CA ARG A 461 2.01 -10.12 -7.63
C ARG A 461 2.59 -8.97 -8.48
N PRO A 462 3.80 -9.14 -9.04
CA PRO A 462 4.37 -8.12 -9.92
C PRO A 462 3.45 -7.78 -11.09
N SER A 463 3.35 -6.47 -11.38
CA SER A 463 2.77 -5.99 -12.62
C SER A 463 3.71 -6.28 -13.79
N LEU A 464 3.19 -6.30 -15.02
CA LEU A 464 4.01 -6.46 -16.22
C LEU A 464 5.03 -5.33 -16.35
N ASP A 465 4.66 -4.10 -15.97
CA ASP A 465 5.57 -2.97 -15.82
C ASP A 465 5.50 -2.38 -14.40
N GLU A 466 6.61 -2.51 -13.65
CA GLU A 466 6.78 -1.87 -12.34
C GLU A 466 7.76 -0.67 -12.35
N LEU A 467 8.45 -0.41 -13.45
CA LEU A 467 9.40 0.69 -13.54
C LEU A 467 8.70 2.03 -13.80
N THR A 468 7.58 2.02 -14.53
CA THR A 468 6.80 3.23 -14.76
C THR A 468 6.16 3.73 -13.46
N GLU A 469 6.56 4.92 -13.03
CA GLU A 469 6.06 5.54 -11.81
C GLU A 469 4.61 6.02 -11.98
N PRO A 470 3.78 5.96 -10.92
CA PRO A 470 2.47 6.59 -10.93
C PRO A 470 2.58 8.12 -10.89
N ASP A 471 1.62 8.80 -11.52
CA ASP A 471 1.51 10.26 -11.52
C ASP A 471 1.30 10.84 -10.11
N ASP A 472 1.71 12.10 -9.92
CA ASP A 472 1.66 12.83 -8.63
C ASP A 472 0.23 12.94 -8.08
N THR A 473 -0.77 12.97 -8.96
CA THR A 473 -2.20 12.95 -8.60
C THR A 473 -2.58 11.70 -7.82
N ARG A 474 -2.07 10.53 -8.22
CA ARG A 474 -2.29 9.26 -7.53
C ARG A 474 -1.57 9.22 -6.19
N ALA A 475 -0.35 9.75 -6.12
CA ALA A 475 0.36 9.89 -4.86
C ALA A 475 -0.44 10.74 -3.84
N LEU A 476 -1.02 11.85 -4.29
CA LEU A 476 -1.88 12.70 -3.46
C LEU A 476 -3.14 11.94 -2.99
N LEU A 477 -3.84 11.26 -3.90
CA LEU A 477 -5.03 10.49 -3.57
C LEU A 477 -4.72 9.35 -2.57
N GLY A 478 -3.56 8.70 -2.72
CA GLY A 478 -3.08 7.70 -1.76
C GLY A 478 -2.82 8.30 -0.37
N LEU A 479 -2.21 9.48 -0.31
CA LEU A 479 -2.01 10.19 0.96
C LEU A 479 -3.33 10.58 1.62
N VAL A 480 -4.31 11.06 0.85
CA VAL A 480 -5.66 11.38 1.34
C VAL A 480 -6.34 10.12 1.89
N ALA A 481 -6.23 8.98 1.21
CA ALA A 481 -6.79 7.72 1.68
C ALA A 481 -6.16 7.27 3.01
N LEU A 482 -4.83 7.32 3.12
CA LEU A 482 -4.12 7.00 4.37
C LEU A 482 -4.46 8.00 5.49
N PHE A 483 -4.64 9.28 5.18
CA PHE A 483 -5.11 10.27 6.14
C PHE A 483 -6.52 9.95 6.65
N LEU A 484 -7.46 9.64 5.74
CA LEU A 484 -8.83 9.27 6.10
C LEU A 484 -8.85 8.02 6.98
N MET A 485 -8.03 7.01 6.66
CA MET A 485 -7.85 5.85 7.52
C MET A 485 -7.47 6.25 8.95
N VAL A 486 -6.43 7.06 9.12
CA VAL A 486 -5.98 7.51 10.45
C VAL A 486 -7.08 8.30 11.16
N ALA A 487 -7.76 9.20 10.44
CA ALA A 487 -8.85 10.02 10.99
C ALA A 487 -10.06 9.17 11.44
N ILE A 488 -10.31 8.04 10.77
CA ILE A 488 -11.37 7.11 11.13
C ILE A 488 -10.97 6.25 12.33
N LEU A 489 -9.76 5.67 12.33
CA LEU A 489 -9.33 4.68 13.34
C LEU A 489 -8.76 5.28 14.61
N MET A 490 -8.30 6.53 14.61
CA MET A 490 -7.79 7.16 15.82
C MET A 490 -8.93 7.71 16.68
N PRO A 491 -8.90 7.44 18.00
CA PRO A 491 -9.88 8.00 18.93
C PRO A 491 -9.67 9.50 19.11
N LEU A 492 -10.78 10.21 19.31
CA LEU A 492 -10.80 11.62 19.65
C LEU A 492 -10.23 11.79 21.07
N ALA A 493 -9.06 12.46 21.17
CA ALA A 493 -8.40 12.65 22.45
C ALA A 493 -9.32 13.40 23.45
N PRO A 494 -9.31 13.03 24.76
CA PRO A 494 -10.21 13.64 25.75
C PRO A 494 -10.12 15.18 25.83
N GLY A 495 -8.92 15.75 25.68
CA GLY A 495 -8.73 17.20 25.66
C GLY A 495 -9.25 17.91 24.40
N LEU A 496 -9.41 17.19 23.29
CA LEU A 496 -10.10 17.66 22.09
C LEU A 496 -11.61 17.47 22.24
N ALA A 497 -12.04 16.33 22.79
CA ALA A 497 -13.44 16.05 23.08
C ALA A 497 -14.09 17.11 23.98
N SER A 498 -13.41 17.48 25.07
CA SER A 498 -13.90 18.51 26.00
C SER A 498 -13.95 19.91 25.38
N ARG A 499 -12.97 20.27 24.54
CA ARG A 499 -12.94 21.55 23.82
C ARG A 499 -14.00 21.64 22.72
N ILE A 500 -14.39 20.51 22.14
CA ILE A 500 -15.45 20.39 21.15
C ILE A 500 -16.80 20.08 21.86
N GLY A 501 -16.88 20.14 23.18
CA GLY A 501 -18.15 19.98 23.91
C GLY A 501 -18.79 18.60 23.79
N ILE A 502 -18.03 17.57 23.44
CA ILE A 502 -18.50 16.18 23.42
C ILE A 502 -18.29 15.63 24.82
N GLY A 503 -19.41 15.47 25.56
CA GLY A 503 -19.57 15.06 26.97
C GLY A 503 -18.48 15.52 27.95
N ALA A 504 -18.84 16.51 28.76
CA ALA A 504 -18.12 16.95 29.94
C ALA A 504 -18.06 15.87 31.02
#